data_AF-A0A090WAM8-F1
#
_entry.id   AF-A0A090WAM8-F1
#
_cell.length_a   1.000
_cell.length_b   1.000
_cell.length_c   1.000
_cell.angle_alpha   90.00
_cell.angle_beta   90.00
_cell.angle_gamma   90.00
#
_symmetry.space_group_name_H-M   'P 1'
#
loop_
_entity.id
_entity.type
_entity.pdbx_description
1 polymer ?
#
loop_
_entity_poly.entity_id
_entity_poly.type
_entity_poly.pdbx_seq_one_letter_code
_entity_poly.pdbx_strand_id
1 'polypeptide(L)'
;MGKNPETFEYDGKTHTPQSFLEMTTLQPKDYVSITSFTQAPFYAEFILNIPDNWSYGSFYNLPLDDMMATIDNALKNGFTVELDCDVSERTFSSKSGVAVIPESVENDKKALEAIYPEKQITQAYRQEEFENFTTTDDHLMHITGLLKDQNGTKYYKVKNSWGTEASRNANGGYVYFSESYMRLKAISITVHKDALPKTIAGKLNIH
;
A
#
# COMPACT_ATOMS: atom_id res chain seq x y z
N MET A 1 10.83 -18.31 18.73
CA MET A 1 9.70 -17.54 19.28
C MET A 1 9.46 -18.03 20.70
N GLY A 2 9.35 -17.13 21.68
CA GLY A 2 9.15 -17.50 23.10
C GLY A 2 7.76 -18.07 23.38
N LYS A 3 7.42 -18.28 24.66
CA LYS A 3 6.08 -18.72 25.09
C LYS A 3 5.07 -17.57 24.97
N ASN A 4 3.83 -17.89 24.61
CA ASN A 4 2.73 -16.92 24.59
C ASN A 4 2.30 -16.61 26.04
N PRO A 5 2.33 -15.33 26.48
CA PRO A 5 1.86 -14.96 27.80
C PRO A 5 0.33 -15.02 27.87
N GLU A 6 -0.20 -15.69 28.88
CA GLU A 6 -1.64 -15.67 29.19
C GLU A 6 -2.05 -14.33 29.81
N THR A 7 -1.16 -13.74 30.61
CA THR A 7 -1.32 -12.42 31.23
C THR A 7 0.00 -11.65 31.25
N PHE A 8 -0.09 -10.33 31.31
CA PHE A 8 1.05 -9.41 31.47
C PHE A 8 0.63 -8.12 32.15
N GLU A 9 1.59 -7.36 32.68
CA GLU A 9 1.36 -6.04 33.25
C GLU A 9 1.67 -4.93 32.25
N TYR A 10 0.79 -3.95 32.15
CA TYR A 10 0.99 -2.70 31.40
C TYR A 10 0.38 -1.55 32.19
N ASP A 11 1.14 -0.48 32.39
CA ASP A 11 0.71 0.72 33.13
C ASP A 11 0.04 0.41 34.49
N GLY A 12 0.64 -0.52 35.24
CA GLY A 12 0.17 -0.92 36.58
C GLY A 12 -1.12 -1.77 36.60
N LYS A 13 -1.61 -2.25 35.44
CA LYS A 13 -2.78 -3.13 35.33
C LYS A 13 -2.41 -4.45 34.68
N THR A 14 -3.05 -5.52 35.13
CA THR A 14 -2.92 -6.85 34.52
C THR A 14 -3.88 -6.98 33.33
N HIS A 15 -3.37 -7.43 32.20
CA HIS A 15 -4.12 -7.66 30.97
C HIS A 15 -3.92 -9.09 30.46
N THR A 16 -4.95 -9.64 29.81
CA THR A 16 -4.82 -10.71 28.80
C THR A 16 -4.63 -10.06 27.41
N PRO A 17 -4.11 -10.78 26.39
CA PRO A 17 -4.05 -10.26 25.01
C PRO A 17 -5.40 -9.74 24.50
N GLN A 18 -6.50 -10.44 24.82
CA GLN A 18 -7.86 -10.04 24.44
C GLN A 18 -8.28 -8.72 25.10
N SER A 19 -8.10 -8.60 26.43
CA SER A 19 -8.44 -7.36 27.15
C SER A 19 -7.56 -6.17 26.73
N PHE A 20 -6.33 -6.43 26.27
CA PHE A 20 -5.44 -5.39 25.78
C PHE A 20 -5.89 -4.90 24.40
N LEU A 21 -6.32 -5.80 23.50
CA LEU A 21 -6.96 -5.42 22.24
C LEU A 21 -8.19 -4.54 22.49
N GLU A 22 -9.07 -4.93 23.42
CA GLU A 22 -10.25 -4.15 23.80
C GLU A 22 -9.89 -2.73 24.28
N MET A 23 -8.79 -2.58 25.03
CA MET A 23 -8.27 -1.28 25.46
C MET A 23 -7.86 -0.36 24.30
N THR A 24 -7.40 -0.91 23.17
CA THR A 24 -7.02 -0.11 21.98
C THR A 24 -8.23 0.48 21.25
N THR A 25 -9.45 0.02 21.54
CA THR A 25 -10.71 0.35 20.84
C THR A 25 -10.74 -0.05 19.35
N LEU A 26 -9.69 -0.70 18.84
CA LEU A 26 -9.61 -1.11 17.44
C LEU A 26 -10.69 -2.15 17.11
N GLN A 27 -11.41 -1.90 16.03
CA GLN A 27 -12.43 -2.79 15.50
C GLN A 27 -12.00 -3.23 14.10
N PRO A 28 -11.56 -4.49 13.91
CA PRO A 28 -11.13 -4.97 12.60
C PRO A 28 -12.19 -4.79 11.50
N LYS A 29 -13.48 -4.86 11.87
CA LYS A 29 -14.62 -4.63 10.97
C LYS A 29 -14.71 -3.20 10.41
N ASP A 30 -13.99 -2.23 10.97
CA ASP A 30 -14.01 -0.83 10.52
C ASP A 30 -12.99 -0.58 9.40
N TYR A 31 -12.24 -1.62 9.01
CA TYR A 31 -11.28 -1.58 7.92
C TYR A 31 -11.78 -2.40 6.73
N VAL A 32 -11.39 -1.99 5.54
CA VAL A 32 -11.68 -2.69 4.28
C VAL A 32 -10.42 -2.81 3.45
N SER A 33 -10.27 -3.94 2.78
CA SER A 33 -9.20 -4.18 1.83
C SER A 33 -9.71 -3.94 0.40
N ILE A 34 -8.94 -3.19 -0.37
CA ILE A 34 -9.27 -2.74 -1.72
C ILE A 34 -8.17 -3.20 -2.68
N THR A 35 -8.55 -3.65 -3.86
CA THR A 35 -7.66 -3.95 -4.96
C THR A 35 -8.21 -3.40 -6.29
N SER A 36 -7.50 -3.61 -7.39
CA SER A 36 -7.86 -3.10 -8.71
C SER A 36 -7.35 -4.02 -9.82
N PHE A 37 -8.17 -4.98 -10.24
CA PHE A 37 -7.90 -5.93 -11.32
C PHE A 37 -9.15 -6.18 -12.18
N THR A 38 -8.98 -6.44 -13.47
CA THR A 38 -10.08 -6.62 -14.42
C THR A 38 -10.58 -8.06 -14.53
N GLN A 39 -9.92 -9.00 -13.86
CA GLN A 39 -10.33 -10.41 -13.80
C GLN A 39 -11.60 -10.64 -12.96
N ALA A 40 -12.04 -9.61 -12.21
CA ALA A 40 -13.28 -9.61 -11.45
C ALA A 40 -14.08 -8.33 -11.75
N PRO A 41 -15.42 -8.33 -11.57
CA PRO A 41 -16.23 -7.12 -11.71
C PRO A 41 -15.77 -6.02 -10.75
N PHE A 42 -15.83 -4.77 -11.19
CA PHE A 42 -15.63 -3.62 -10.31
C PHE A 42 -16.84 -3.40 -9.40
N TYR A 43 -16.57 -2.76 -8.26
CA TYR A 43 -17.52 -2.48 -7.18
C TYR A 43 -18.16 -3.76 -6.60
N ALA A 44 -17.42 -4.86 -6.65
CA ALA A 44 -17.77 -6.14 -6.09
C ALA A 44 -16.62 -6.69 -5.24
N GLU A 45 -16.96 -7.60 -4.35
CA GLU A 45 -16.01 -8.35 -3.54
C GLU A 45 -15.55 -9.60 -4.30
N PHE A 46 -14.26 -9.92 -4.20
CA PHE A 46 -13.73 -11.20 -4.67
C PHE A 46 -12.51 -11.62 -3.85
N ILE A 47 -12.19 -12.92 -3.92
CA ILE A 47 -10.96 -13.45 -3.36
C ILE A 47 -9.84 -13.19 -4.37
N LEU A 48 -8.88 -12.36 -4.00
CA LEU A 48 -7.67 -12.18 -4.79
C LEU A 48 -6.76 -13.41 -4.61
N ASN A 49 -6.48 -14.09 -5.72
CA ASN A 49 -5.68 -15.31 -5.73
C ASN A 49 -4.18 -14.99 -5.70
N ILE A 50 -3.68 -14.69 -4.51
CA ILE A 50 -2.25 -14.53 -4.20
C ILE A 50 -1.83 -15.60 -3.17
N PRO A 51 -0.58 -16.11 -3.21
CA PRO A 51 -0.14 -17.20 -2.34
C PRO A 51 -0.36 -16.93 -0.84
N ASP A 52 -0.19 -15.68 -0.41
CA ASP A 52 -0.26 -15.29 0.99
C ASP A 52 -1.71 -15.07 1.48
N ASN A 53 -2.71 -15.05 0.60
CA ASN A 53 -4.13 -14.99 0.97
C ASN A 53 -4.73 -16.39 1.25
N TRP A 54 -4.05 -17.19 2.09
CA TRP A 54 -4.51 -18.53 2.48
C TRP A 54 -5.77 -18.52 3.36
N SER A 55 -6.10 -17.37 3.94
CA SER A 55 -7.31 -17.17 4.75
C SER A 55 -8.58 -16.90 3.92
N TYR A 56 -8.44 -16.76 2.60
CA TYR A 56 -9.52 -16.38 1.69
C TYR A 56 -10.18 -15.04 2.05
N GLY A 57 -9.35 -14.08 2.45
CA GLY A 57 -9.77 -12.70 2.65
C GLY A 57 -10.37 -12.12 1.38
N SER A 58 -11.47 -11.39 1.54
CA SER A 58 -12.19 -10.74 0.45
C SER A 58 -11.68 -9.32 0.24
N PHE A 59 -11.58 -8.89 -1.02
CA PHE A 59 -11.17 -7.55 -1.42
C PHE A 59 -12.29 -6.88 -2.21
N TYR A 60 -12.55 -5.60 -1.93
CA TYR A 60 -13.34 -4.76 -2.83
C TYR A 60 -12.53 -4.41 -4.06
N ASN A 61 -13.05 -4.72 -5.24
CA ASN A 61 -12.40 -4.39 -6.49
C ASN A 61 -12.84 -3.02 -6.99
N LEU A 62 -11.90 -2.09 -7.20
CA LEU A 62 -12.17 -0.76 -7.75
C LEU A 62 -11.45 -0.56 -9.08
N PRO A 63 -11.96 0.32 -9.97
CA PRO A 63 -11.14 0.84 -11.05
C PRO A 63 -9.88 1.52 -10.47
N LEU A 64 -8.76 1.45 -11.19
CA LEU A 64 -7.46 1.95 -10.73
C LEU A 64 -7.53 3.40 -10.25
N ASP A 65 -8.23 4.27 -10.96
CA ASP A 65 -8.39 5.67 -10.57
C ASP A 65 -9.18 5.85 -9.27
N ASP A 66 -10.19 5.01 -9.02
CA ASP A 66 -10.96 5.02 -7.77
C ASP A 66 -10.11 4.48 -6.60
N MET A 67 -9.25 3.47 -6.83
CA MET A 67 -8.28 3.00 -5.84
C MET A 67 -7.28 4.13 -5.47
N MET A 68 -6.71 4.81 -6.48
CA MET A 68 -5.79 5.92 -6.24
C MET A 68 -6.45 7.11 -5.54
N ALA A 69 -7.69 7.45 -5.92
CA ALA A 69 -8.48 8.48 -5.26
C ALA A 69 -8.78 8.14 -3.79
N THR A 70 -8.94 6.85 -3.47
CA THR A 70 -9.11 6.37 -2.09
C THR A 70 -7.87 6.63 -1.25
N ILE A 71 -6.68 6.28 -1.74
CA ILE A 71 -5.41 6.55 -1.06
C ILE A 71 -5.24 8.06 -0.83
N ASP A 72 -5.44 8.86 -1.88
CA ASP A 72 -5.30 10.32 -1.81
C ASP A 72 -6.27 10.94 -0.81
N ASN A 73 -7.53 10.49 -0.78
CA ASN A 73 -8.55 10.99 0.13
C ASN A 73 -8.23 10.61 1.59
N ALA A 74 -7.80 9.37 1.82
CA ALA A 74 -7.41 8.90 3.15
C ALA A 74 -6.31 9.81 3.74
N LEU A 75 -5.23 10.01 2.98
CA LEU A 75 -4.09 10.83 3.42
C LEU A 75 -4.47 12.29 3.65
N LYS A 76 -5.35 12.86 2.81
CA LYS A 76 -5.82 14.25 2.96
C LYS A 76 -6.73 14.45 4.18
N ASN A 77 -7.40 13.39 4.64
CA ASN A 77 -8.30 13.43 5.80
C ASN A 77 -7.65 12.88 7.08
N GLY A 78 -6.32 12.77 7.12
CA GLY A 78 -5.57 12.38 8.32
C GLY A 78 -5.51 10.88 8.59
N PHE A 79 -6.00 10.05 7.67
CA PHE A 79 -5.82 8.60 7.72
C PHE A 79 -4.48 8.21 7.09
N THR A 80 -4.03 7.00 7.43
CA THR A 80 -2.91 6.33 6.78
C THR A 80 -3.40 5.03 6.16
N VAL A 81 -2.61 4.45 5.26
CA VAL A 81 -3.04 3.33 4.41
C VAL A 81 -2.01 2.22 4.50
N GLU A 82 -2.47 1.00 4.78
CA GLU A 82 -1.65 -0.21 4.64
C GLU A 82 -1.53 -0.55 3.14
N LEU A 83 -0.36 -1.03 2.71
CA LEU A 83 -0.03 -1.29 1.31
C LEU A 83 0.65 -2.66 1.14
N ASP A 84 0.00 -3.53 0.36
CA ASP A 84 0.61 -4.69 -0.28
C ASP A 84 1.15 -4.28 -1.65
N CYS A 85 2.38 -4.65 -1.99
CA CYS A 85 2.99 -4.28 -3.27
C CYS A 85 4.15 -5.19 -3.68
N ASP A 86 4.56 -5.04 -4.95
CA ASP A 86 5.80 -5.58 -5.46
C ASP A 86 6.97 -4.58 -5.25
N VAL A 87 8.05 -5.05 -4.63
CA VAL A 87 9.31 -4.30 -4.48
C VAL A 87 10.51 -4.98 -5.13
N SER A 88 10.32 -6.12 -5.80
CA SER A 88 11.34 -6.87 -6.55
C SER A 88 11.68 -6.22 -7.89
N GLU A 89 11.78 -4.90 -7.89
CA GLU A 89 11.94 -4.07 -9.08
C GLU A 89 13.32 -3.41 -9.14
N ARG A 90 13.89 -3.33 -10.36
CA ARG A 90 15.15 -2.61 -10.59
C ARG A 90 15.04 -1.12 -10.29
N THR A 91 13.81 -0.61 -10.29
CA THR A 91 13.45 0.79 -10.08
C THR A 91 12.90 1.05 -8.68
N PHE A 92 12.99 0.08 -7.77
CA PHE A 92 12.83 0.26 -6.34
C PHE A 92 14.20 0.26 -5.64
N SER A 93 14.40 1.19 -4.71
CA SER A 93 15.62 1.20 -3.90
C SER A 93 15.38 1.80 -2.53
N SER A 94 15.43 0.98 -1.48
CA SER A 94 15.42 1.49 -0.10
C SER A 94 16.66 2.35 0.21
N LYS A 95 17.82 2.00 -0.38
CA LYS A 95 19.07 2.76 -0.21
C LYS A 95 18.99 4.16 -0.83
N SER A 96 18.34 4.29 -1.98
CA SER A 96 18.11 5.59 -2.62
C SER A 96 16.84 6.27 -2.09
N GLY A 97 15.97 5.51 -1.42
CA GLY A 97 14.75 5.99 -0.78
C GLY A 97 13.62 6.30 -1.74
N VAL A 98 13.63 5.73 -2.95
CA VAL A 98 12.64 6.01 -4.00
C VAL A 98 12.23 4.75 -4.76
N ALA A 99 11.01 4.78 -5.30
CA ALA A 99 10.48 3.78 -6.23
C ALA A 99 9.74 4.49 -7.38
N VAL A 100 10.10 4.18 -8.62
CA VAL A 100 9.67 4.93 -9.83
C VAL A 100 9.46 3.99 -11.02
N ILE A 101 8.71 4.39 -12.04
CA ILE A 101 8.52 3.64 -13.30
C ILE A 101 8.93 4.53 -14.48
N PRO A 102 10.22 4.57 -14.85
CA PRO A 102 10.71 5.42 -15.92
C PRO A 102 10.09 5.08 -17.27
N GLU A 103 9.90 6.08 -18.13
CA GLU A 103 9.34 5.90 -19.46
C GLU A 103 10.21 4.98 -20.34
N SER A 104 11.53 5.06 -20.19
CA SER A 104 12.53 4.23 -20.88
C SER A 104 13.35 3.40 -19.89
N VAL A 105 13.54 2.11 -20.21
CA VAL A 105 14.30 1.14 -19.41
C VAL A 105 15.79 1.49 -19.26
N GLU A 106 16.32 2.32 -20.17
CA GLU A 106 17.70 2.81 -20.07
C GLU A 106 17.91 3.74 -18.86
N ASN A 107 16.81 4.27 -18.31
CA ASN A 107 16.82 5.18 -17.17
C ASN A 107 16.57 4.48 -15.84
N ASP A 108 16.29 3.17 -15.79
CA ASP A 108 15.93 2.44 -14.55
C ASP A 108 16.81 2.81 -13.34
N LYS A 109 18.13 2.75 -13.52
CA LYS A 109 19.09 3.08 -12.46
C LYS A 109 19.25 4.59 -12.24
N LYS A 110 19.20 5.38 -13.30
CA LYS A 110 19.38 6.84 -13.24
C LYS A 110 18.21 7.51 -12.51
N ALA A 111 17.01 6.98 -12.69
CA ALA A 111 15.79 7.47 -12.08
C ALA A 111 15.72 7.24 -10.56
N LEU A 112 16.61 6.40 -10.01
CA LEU A 112 16.78 6.26 -8.57
C LEU A 112 17.57 7.43 -7.94
N GLU A 113 18.31 8.18 -8.75
CA GLU A 113 19.22 9.25 -8.30
C GLU A 113 18.77 10.65 -8.76
N ALA A 114 17.87 10.72 -9.76
CA ALA A 114 17.34 11.97 -10.30
C ALA A 114 15.93 11.78 -10.87
N ILE A 115 15.20 12.87 -11.10
CA ILE A 115 13.86 12.82 -11.70
C ILE A 115 13.97 12.55 -13.20
N TYR A 116 13.19 11.57 -13.65
CA TYR A 116 13.00 11.25 -15.06
C TYR A 116 11.50 11.17 -15.39
N PRO A 117 11.11 11.37 -16.65
CA PRO A 117 9.75 11.08 -17.10
C PRO A 117 9.37 9.63 -16.80
N GLU A 118 8.14 9.43 -16.33
CA GLU A 118 7.60 8.14 -15.94
C GLU A 118 6.45 7.69 -16.85
N LYS A 119 6.21 6.39 -16.93
CA LYS A 119 5.11 5.82 -17.72
C LYS A 119 3.76 6.27 -17.18
N GLN A 120 2.82 6.51 -18.08
CA GLN A 120 1.41 6.63 -17.74
C GLN A 120 0.81 5.22 -17.61
N ILE A 121 0.39 4.86 -16.39
CA ILE A 121 -0.08 3.50 -16.09
C ILE A 121 -1.58 3.40 -16.32
N THR A 122 -1.95 2.51 -17.25
CA THR A 122 -3.34 2.17 -17.56
C THR A 122 -3.80 0.94 -16.78
N GLN A 123 -5.11 0.77 -16.63
CA GLN A 123 -5.69 -0.44 -16.03
C GLN A 123 -5.26 -1.72 -16.76
N ALA A 124 -5.21 -1.68 -18.09
CA ALA A 124 -4.85 -2.84 -18.92
C ALA A 124 -3.38 -3.23 -18.71
N TYR A 125 -2.47 -2.25 -18.68
CA TYR A 125 -1.05 -2.52 -18.45
C TYR A 125 -0.81 -3.10 -17.05
N ARG A 126 -1.48 -2.56 -16.03
CA ARG A 126 -1.47 -3.11 -14.68
C ARG A 126 -1.94 -4.57 -14.64
N GLN A 127 -3.02 -4.90 -15.34
CA GLN A 127 -3.54 -6.27 -15.41
C GLN A 127 -2.52 -7.22 -16.07
N GLU A 128 -1.94 -6.80 -17.20
CA GLU A 128 -0.95 -7.59 -17.93
C GLU A 128 0.25 -7.96 -17.05
N GLU A 129 0.77 -7.00 -16.28
CA GLU A 129 1.90 -7.23 -15.38
C GLU A 129 1.58 -8.19 -14.23
N PHE A 130 0.34 -8.20 -13.74
CA PHE A 130 -0.08 -9.16 -12.73
C PHE A 130 -0.24 -10.57 -13.32
N GLU A 131 -0.86 -10.69 -14.49
CA GLU A 131 -1.10 -11.99 -15.15
C GLU A 131 0.18 -12.65 -15.68
N ASN A 132 1.19 -11.85 -16.05
CA ASN A 132 2.47 -12.35 -16.54
C ASN A 132 3.53 -12.53 -15.42
N PHE A 133 3.14 -12.31 -14.16
CA PHE A 133 4.00 -12.42 -12.97
C PHE A 133 5.17 -11.43 -12.91
N THR A 134 5.11 -10.32 -13.65
CA THR A 134 6.05 -9.19 -13.48
C THR A 134 5.69 -8.33 -12.27
N THR A 135 4.43 -8.39 -11.82
CA THR A 135 3.98 -7.81 -10.56
C THR A 135 3.39 -8.91 -9.70
N THR A 136 4.00 -9.14 -8.54
CA THR A 136 3.63 -10.16 -7.56
C THR A 136 3.44 -9.54 -6.18
N ASP A 137 2.80 -10.27 -5.27
CA ASP A 137 2.67 -9.85 -3.88
C ASP A 137 3.87 -10.35 -3.08
N ASP A 138 4.81 -9.45 -2.76
CA ASP A 138 6.08 -9.82 -2.12
C ASP A 138 6.48 -8.95 -0.92
N HIS A 139 5.78 -7.84 -0.67
CA HIS A 139 6.11 -6.98 0.46
C HIS A 139 4.95 -6.08 0.93
N LEU A 140 4.92 -5.83 2.24
CA LEU A 140 3.89 -5.05 2.92
C LEU A 140 4.50 -3.83 3.63
N MET A 141 3.91 -2.66 3.40
CA MET A 141 4.37 -1.38 3.92
C MET A 141 3.21 -0.47 4.35
N HIS A 142 3.51 0.77 4.76
CA HIS A 142 2.52 1.68 5.30
C HIS A 142 2.66 3.09 4.71
N ILE A 143 1.65 3.56 3.99
CA ILE A 143 1.61 4.90 3.40
C ILE A 143 1.18 5.92 4.47
N THR A 144 2.01 6.93 4.68
CA THR A 144 1.87 7.91 5.79
C THR A 144 1.77 9.36 5.34
N GLY A 145 1.87 9.64 4.04
CA GLY A 145 1.74 11.00 3.55
C GLY A 145 1.93 11.14 2.05
N LEU A 146 1.72 12.36 1.58
CA LEU A 146 1.93 12.79 0.20
C LEU A 146 3.11 13.75 0.13
N LEU A 147 3.88 13.65 -0.94
CA LEU A 147 5.04 14.49 -1.24
C LEU A 147 4.93 15.00 -2.68
N LYS A 148 5.68 16.06 -2.97
CA LYS A 148 5.93 16.53 -4.34
C LYS A 148 7.42 16.75 -4.52
N ASP A 149 7.91 16.42 -5.70
CA ASP A 149 9.27 16.77 -6.11
C ASP A 149 9.36 18.22 -6.62
N GLN A 150 10.54 18.65 -7.07
CA GLN A 150 10.77 19.98 -7.62
C GLN A 150 10.02 20.29 -8.92
N ASN A 151 9.55 19.26 -9.64
CA ASN A 151 8.76 19.39 -10.87
C ASN A 151 7.25 19.31 -10.59
N GLY A 152 6.86 19.08 -9.32
CA GLY A 152 5.48 18.92 -8.91
C GLY A 152 4.92 17.50 -9.06
N THR A 153 5.74 16.52 -9.42
CA THR A 153 5.34 15.10 -9.52
C THR A 153 4.93 14.61 -8.14
N LYS A 154 3.81 13.88 -8.06
CA LYS A 154 3.28 13.35 -6.81
C LYS A 154 4.02 12.08 -6.40
N TYR A 155 4.38 12.01 -5.13
CA TYR A 155 4.93 10.82 -4.49
C TYR A 155 4.15 10.48 -3.21
N TYR A 156 4.15 9.20 -2.85
CA TYR A 156 3.63 8.66 -1.60
C TYR A 156 4.79 8.40 -0.64
N LYS A 157 4.67 8.89 0.60
CA LYS A 157 5.63 8.64 1.67
C LYS A 157 5.33 7.30 2.33
N VAL A 158 6.09 6.27 1.98
CA VAL A 158 5.87 4.89 2.41
C VAL A 158 6.86 4.53 3.51
N LYS A 159 6.35 4.16 4.69
CA LYS A 159 7.14 3.66 5.82
C LYS A 159 7.46 2.20 5.58
N ASN A 160 8.74 1.86 5.55
CA ASN A 160 9.21 0.48 5.46
C ASN A 160 9.57 -0.07 6.86
N SER A 161 9.81 -1.37 6.96
CA SER A 161 10.13 -2.11 8.18
C SER A 161 11.59 -2.60 8.24
N TRP A 162 12.45 -2.12 7.35
CA TRP A 162 13.86 -2.57 7.24
C TRP A 162 14.85 -1.77 8.12
N GLY A 163 14.35 -0.98 9.08
CA GLY A 163 15.15 -0.17 10.00
C GLY A 163 15.62 1.16 9.42
N THR A 164 16.37 1.92 10.21
CA THR A 164 16.71 3.33 9.92
C THR A 164 18.19 3.57 9.65
N GLU A 165 18.98 2.50 9.51
CA GLU A 165 20.42 2.57 9.25
C GLU A 165 20.71 3.25 7.90
N ALA A 166 21.29 4.45 7.94
CA ALA A 166 21.52 5.29 6.75
C ALA A 166 22.42 4.62 5.69
N SER A 167 23.26 3.66 6.09
CA SER A 167 24.08 2.87 5.16
C SER A 167 23.27 1.92 4.27
N ARG A 168 22.04 1.59 4.68
CA ARG A 168 21.15 0.64 4.01
C ARG A 168 19.87 1.28 3.51
N ASN A 169 19.31 2.22 4.26
CA ASN A 169 18.01 2.82 3.99
C ASN A 169 18.11 4.35 4.05
N ALA A 170 17.62 5.02 3.02
CA ALA A 170 17.48 6.46 3.02
C ALA A 170 16.27 6.92 3.85
N ASN A 171 16.12 8.24 3.98
CA ASN A 171 14.93 8.91 4.49
C ASN A 171 14.42 8.41 5.86
N GLY A 172 15.33 7.93 6.72
CA GLY A 172 14.97 7.37 8.03
C GLY A 172 14.12 6.10 7.93
N GLY A 173 14.34 5.27 6.90
CA GLY A 173 13.62 4.03 6.67
C GLY A 173 12.34 4.18 5.82
N TYR A 174 12.09 5.37 5.27
CA TYR A 174 10.98 5.60 4.33
C TYR A 174 11.45 5.45 2.88
N VAL A 175 10.54 5.06 2.00
CA VAL A 175 10.71 5.03 0.55
C VAL A 175 9.62 5.90 -0.07
N TYR A 176 9.97 6.69 -1.09
CA TYR A 176 9.02 7.58 -1.77
C TYR A 176 8.61 6.96 -3.08
N PHE A 177 7.34 6.57 -3.18
CA PHE A 177 6.78 5.90 -4.35
C PHE A 177 6.19 6.95 -5.27
N SER A 178 6.60 7.00 -6.53
CA SER A 178 5.90 7.85 -7.50
C SER A 178 4.46 7.37 -7.68
N GLU A 179 3.61 8.25 -8.20
CA GLU A 179 2.26 7.83 -8.58
C GLU A 179 2.27 6.71 -9.62
N SER A 180 3.19 6.73 -10.58
CA SER A 180 3.31 5.65 -11.57
C SER A 180 3.71 4.32 -10.91
N TYR A 181 4.65 4.32 -9.97
CA TYR A 181 5.01 3.11 -9.23
C TYR A 181 3.83 2.57 -8.41
N MET A 182 3.14 3.45 -7.67
CA MET A 182 1.97 3.05 -6.87
C MET A 182 0.87 2.44 -7.76
N ARG A 183 0.57 3.06 -8.90
CA ARG A 183 -0.45 2.58 -9.84
C ARG A 183 -0.12 1.22 -10.43
N LEU A 184 1.16 0.94 -10.69
CA LEU A 184 1.57 -0.32 -11.32
C LEU A 184 1.77 -1.44 -10.31
N LYS A 185 2.49 -1.15 -9.21
CA LYS A 185 3.06 -2.17 -8.32
C LYS A 185 2.34 -2.38 -7.00
N ALA A 186 1.40 -1.51 -6.60
CA ALA A 186 0.50 -1.86 -5.49
C ALA A 186 -0.31 -3.10 -5.86
N ILE A 187 -0.53 -4.03 -4.95
CA ILE A 187 -1.44 -5.19 -5.11
C ILE A 187 -2.78 -4.87 -4.45
N SER A 188 -2.71 -4.39 -3.22
CA SER A 188 -3.86 -4.17 -2.36
C SER A 188 -3.57 -3.03 -1.39
N ILE A 189 -4.62 -2.45 -0.83
CA ILE A 189 -4.53 -1.53 0.30
C ILE A 189 -5.57 -1.89 1.35
N THR A 190 -5.25 -1.67 2.62
CA THR A 190 -6.24 -1.69 3.71
C THR A 190 -6.37 -0.30 4.33
N VAL A 191 -7.63 0.14 4.48
CA VAL A 191 -7.94 1.47 5.00
C VAL A 191 -9.20 1.45 5.87
N HIS A 192 -9.30 2.38 6.81
CA HIS A 192 -10.52 2.61 7.59
C HIS A 192 -11.66 3.06 6.67
N LYS A 193 -12.90 2.60 6.91
CA LYS A 193 -14.08 2.89 6.10
C LYS A 193 -14.36 4.39 5.95
N ASP A 194 -14.17 5.17 7.02
CA ASP A 194 -14.34 6.63 6.99
C ASP A 194 -13.34 7.37 6.08
N ALA A 195 -12.26 6.71 5.68
CA ALA A 195 -11.28 7.27 4.76
C ALA A 195 -11.71 7.17 3.29
N LEU A 196 -12.76 6.41 2.99
CA LEU A 196 -13.28 6.27 1.63
C LEU A 196 -13.93 7.58 1.15
N PRO A 197 -13.68 8.01 -0.10
CA PRO A 197 -14.51 9.04 -0.72
C PRO A 197 -15.98 8.65 -0.66
N LYS A 198 -16.87 9.57 -0.26
CA LYS A 198 -18.32 9.30 -0.12
C LYS A 198 -18.94 8.67 -1.37
N THR A 199 -18.47 9.07 -2.55
CA THR A 199 -18.92 8.51 -3.84
C THR A 199 -18.53 7.04 -3.99
N ILE A 200 -17.32 6.66 -3.57
CA ILE A 200 -16.84 5.27 -3.61
C ILE A 200 -17.54 4.43 -2.54
N ALA A 201 -17.66 4.95 -1.31
CA ALA A 201 -18.39 4.27 -0.24
C ALA A 201 -19.83 3.94 -0.66
N GLY A 202 -20.52 4.87 -1.31
CA GLY A 202 -21.85 4.65 -1.88
C GLY A 202 -21.90 3.55 -2.95
N LYS A 203 -20.92 3.50 -3.87
CA LYS A 203 -20.83 2.43 -4.88
C LYS A 203 -20.58 1.05 -4.26
N LEU A 204 -19.87 1.00 -3.13
CA LEU A 204 -19.56 -0.22 -2.39
C LEU A 204 -20.64 -0.61 -1.36
N ASN A 205 -21.68 0.22 -1.18
CA ASN A 205 -22.68 0.07 -0.10
C ASN A 205 -22.06 0.01 1.31
N ILE A 206 -20.99 0.78 1.53
CA ILE A 206 -20.36 0.94 2.85
C ILE A 206 -20.95 2.20 3.50
N HIS A 207 -21.49 2.04 4.71
CA HIS A 207 -22.16 3.08 5.50
C HIS A 207 -21.45 3.32 6.83
#